data_AF-A0A8J2JUG7-F1
#
_entry.id   AF-A0A8J2JUG7-F1
#
_cell.length_a   1.000
_cell.length_b   1.000
_cell.length_c   1.000
_cell.angle_alpha   90.00
_cell.angle_beta   90.00
_cell.angle_gamma   90.00
#
_symmetry.space_group_name_H-M   'P 1'
#
loop_
_entity.id
_entity.type
_entity.pdbx_description
1 polymer ?
#
loop_
_entity_poly.entity_id
_entity_poly.type
_entity_poly.pdbx_seq_one_letter_code
_entity_poly.pdbx_strand_id
1 'polypeptide(L)' 'MSRWANRVALVIGASAGIGSAISKALVQHGVVVIGCARNQDAIQ' A
#
# COMPACT_ATOMS: atom_id res chain seq x y z
N MET A 1 3.70 -14.63 -0.62
CA MET A 1 3.23 -13.78 0.51
C MET A 1 2.23 -14.49 1.45
N SER A 2 2.18 -15.82 1.55
CA SER A 2 1.16 -16.51 2.37
C SER A 2 1.16 -16.09 3.84
N ARG A 3 2.33 -15.82 4.43
CA ARG A 3 2.47 -15.29 5.81
C ARG A 3 1.72 -13.97 6.03
N TRP A 4 1.60 -13.14 5.00
CA TRP A 4 1.13 -11.77 5.07
C TRP A 4 -0.31 -11.60 4.58
N ALA A 5 -0.92 -12.65 4.04
CA ALA A 5 -2.33 -12.62 3.66
C ALA A 5 -3.21 -12.22 4.86
N ASN A 6 -4.18 -11.35 4.62
CA ASN A 6 -5.10 -10.75 5.60
C ASN A 6 -4.42 -9.95 6.73
N ARG A 7 -3.13 -9.62 6.61
CA ARG A 7 -2.46 -8.66 7.51
C ARG A 7 -2.67 -7.23 7.02
N VAL A 8 -2.51 -6.28 7.93
CA VAL A 8 -2.59 -4.84 7.64
C VAL A 8 -1.19 -4.26 7.55
N ALA A 9 -0.93 -3.45 6.52
CA ALA A 9 0.32 -2.71 6.34
C ALA A 9 0.04 -1.21 6.14
N LEU A 10 0.76 -0.36 6.89
CA LEU A 10 0.78 1.09 6.67
C LEU A 10 1.92 1.42 5.72
N VAL A 11 1.59 2.09 4.60
CA VAL A 11 2.59 2.54 3.62
C VAL A 11 2.58 4.07 3.57
N ILE A 12 3.71 4.67 3.96
CA ILE A 12 3.92 6.12 3.90
C ILE A 12 4.52 6.47 2.53
N GLY A 13 4.10 7.59 1.94
CA GLY A 13 4.49 7.97 0.58
C GLY A 13 3.78 7.14 -0.49
N ALA A 14 2.56 6.66 -0.21
CA ALA A 14 1.80 5.76 -1.08
C ALA A 14 1.29 6.40 -2.39
N SER A 15 1.39 7.72 -2.54
CA SER A 15 0.82 8.46 -3.68
C SER A 15 1.55 8.21 -5.01
N ALA A 16 2.87 7.98 -5.00
CA ALA A 16 3.65 7.84 -6.24
C ALA A 16 4.92 7.00 -6.03
N GLY A 17 5.60 6.69 -7.14
CA GLY A 17 6.90 6.02 -7.14
C GLY A 17 6.90 4.68 -6.40
N ILE A 18 7.94 4.47 -5.58
CA ILE A 18 8.16 3.20 -4.87
C ILE A 18 7.03 2.90 -3.88
N GLY A 19 6.56 3.90 -3.11
CA GLY A 19 5.49 3.69 -2.14
C GLY A 19 4.19 3.23 -2.81
N SER A 20 3.83 3.84 -3.94
CA SER A 20 2.67 3.40 -4.74
C SER A 20 2.84 1.99 -5.29
N ALA A 21 4.03 1.67 -5.82
CA ALA A 21 4.33 0.33 -6.34
C ALA A 21 4.26 -0.75 -5.25
N ILE A 22 4.77 -0.46 -4.06
CA ILE A 22 4.71 -1.36 -2.90
C ILE A 22 3.26 -1.55 -2.47
N SER A 23 2.46 -0.49 -2.33
CA SER A 23 1.04 -0.60 -1.99
C SER A 23 0.30 -1.53 -2.95
N LYS A 24 0.49 -1.36 -4.26
CA LYS A 24 -0.11 -2.21 -5.29
C LYS A 24 0.33 -3.67 -5.16
N ALA A 25 1.63 -3.90 -4.98
CA ALA A 25 2.16 -5.26 -4.83
C ALA A 25 1.64 -5.95 -3.56
N LEU A 26 1.52 -5.23 -2.44
CA LEU A 26 0.98 -5.78 -1.19
C LEU A 26 -0.49 -6.17 -1.33
N VAL A 27 -1.32 -5.32 -1.94
CA VAL A 27 -2.74 -5.62 -2.19
C VAL A 27 -2.89 -6.85 -3.10
N GLN A 28 -2.12 -6.95 -4.18
CA GLN A 28 -2.13 -8.13 -5.08
C GLN A 28 -1.83 -9.45 -4.35
N HIS A 29 -1.10 -9.37 -3.24
CA HIS A 29 -0.72 -10.52 -2.44
C HIS A 29 -1.64 -10.75 -1.22
N GLY A 30 -2.79 -10.08 -1.17
CA GLY A 30 -3.82 -10.28 -0.13
C GLY A 30 -3.54 -9.55 1.18
N VAL A 31 -2.68 -8.53 1.17
CA VAL A 31 -2.45 -7.65 2.33
C VAL A 31 -3.43 -6.48 2.27
N VAL A 32 -4.03 -6.12 3.40
CA VAL A 32 -4.82 -4.89 3.53
C VAL A 32 -3.85 -3.73 3.69
N VAL A 33 -3.93 -2.74 2.80
CA VAL A 33 -3.00 -1.60 2.81
C VAL A 33 -3.72 -0.32 3.25
N ILE A 34 -3.11 0.38 4.20
CA ILE A 34 -3.46 1.76 4.55
C ILE A 34 -2.41 2.66 3.89
N GLY A 35 -2.80 3.38 2.85
CA GLY A 35 -1.93 4.36 2.18
C GLY A 35 -1.94 5.70 2.90
N CYS A 36 -0.77 6.27 3.16
CA CYS A 36 -0.60 7.60 3.74
C CYS A 36 0.28 8.47 2.85
N ALA A 37 -0.23 9.66 2.48
CA ALA A 37 0.50 10.67 1.73
C ALA A 37 -0.02 12.06 2.10
N ARG A 38 0.74 13.09 1.69
CA ARG A 38 0.41 14.50 1.98
C ARG A 38 -0.85 14.99 1.25
N ASN A 39 -1.12 14.47 0.05
CA ASN A 39 -2.29 14.79 -0.75
C ASN A 39 -3.12 13.52 -0.92
N GLN A 40 -4.33 13.51 -0.36
CA GLN A 40 -5.24 12.38 -0.42
C GLN A 40 -5.70 12.09 -1.85
N ASP A 41 -5.93 13.13 -2.67
CA ASP A 41 -6.38 12.97 -4.07
C ASP A 41 -5.32 12.31 -4.96
N ALA A 42 -4.06 12.30 -4.51
CA ALA A 42 -2.96 11.64 -5.19
C ALA A 42 -2.80 10.16 -4.80
N ILE A 43 -3.60 9.63 -3.87
CA ILE A 43 -3.61 8.20 -3.50
C ILE A 43 -4.61 7.47 -4.42
N GLN A 44 -4.17 6.37 -5.02
CA GLN A 44 -4.98 5.53 -5.93
C GLN A 44 -5.68 4.39 -5.21
#